data_AF-A0A7X5DWJ8-F1
#
_entry.id   AF-A0A7X5DWJ8-F1
#
_cell.length_a   1.000
_cell.length_b   1.000
_cell.length_c   1.000
_cell.angle_alpha   90.00
_cell.angle_beta   90.00
_cell.angle_gamma   90.00
#
_symmetry.space_group_name_H-M   'P 1'
#
loop_
_entity.id
_entity.type
_entity.pdbx_description
1 polymer ?
#
loop_
_entity_poly.entity_id
_entity_poly.type
_entity_poly.pdbx_seq_one_letter_code
_entity_poly.pdbx_strand_id
1 'polypeptide(L)'
;MGLTRLTHKRESGMKSGYWSPNRKEELVERLAEYEDLGEQGKLLKLPCAVGDMVYVLRLDNTAYMMNNEKVWEIVEDKFEIFHFDSIGKTVFLTKEEAEAALKELERGKGE
;
A
#
# COMPACT_ATOMS: atom_id res chain seq x y z
N MET A 1 14.59 10.20 -1.71
CA MET A 1 13.80 11.44 -1.59
C MET A 1 12.45 11.20 -2.26
N GLY A 2 11.34 11.53 -1.60
CA GLY A 2 9.99 11.30 -2.15
C GLY A 2 9.69 12.27 -3.31
N LEU A 3 8.80 11.88 -4.21
CA LEU A 3 8.36 12.78 -5.28
C LEU A 3 7.46 13.87 -4.70
N THR A 4 7.94 15.12 -4.65
CA THR A 4 7.09 16.27 -4.27
C THR A 4 6.21 16.67 -5.45
N ARG A 5 4.91 16.87 -5.19
CA ARG A 5 3.95 17.34 -6.18
C ARG A 5 4.21 18.81 -6.53
N LEU A 6 4.33 19.13 -7.82
CA LEU A 6 4.61 20.49 -8.32
C LEU A 6 3.35 21.25 -8.78
N THR A 7 2.21 20.57 -8.93
CA THR A 7 0.96 21.15 -9.45
C THR A 7 -0.17 21.06 -8.44
N HIS A 8 -1.02 22.08 -8.38
CA HIS A 8 -2.15 22.18 -7.48
C HIS A 8 -3.47 22.25 -8.27
N LYS A 9 -4.49 21.51 -7.80
CA LYS A 9 -5.82 21.56 -8.40
C LYS A 9 -6.44 22.94 -8.11
N ARG A 10 -7.06 23.53 -9.13
CA ARG A 10 -7.82 24.78 -9.01
C ARG A 10 -9.19 24.58 -9.62
N GLU A 11 -10.22 24.86 -8.83
CA GLU A 11 -11.60 24.93 -9.29
C GLU A 11 -12.16 26.29 -8.89
N SER A 12 -12.53 27.10 -9.89
CA SER A 12 -13.46 28.21 -9.70
C SER A 12 -14.70 27.93 -10.54
N GLY A 13 -15.85 28.50 -10.18
CA GLY A 13 -17.12 28.33 -10.91
C GLY A 13 -17.10 28.74 -12.39
N MET A 14 -15.96 29.23 -12.92
CA MET A 14 -15.77 29.56 -14.34
C MET A 14 -14.63 28.79 -15.01
N LYS A 15 -13.66 28.21 -14.28
CA LYS A 15 -12.53 27.45 -14.84
C LYS A 15 -12.04 26.36 -13.87
N SER A 16 -11.81 25.16 -14.37
CA SER A 16 -11.13 24.05 -13.67
C SER A 16 -9.78 23.73 -14.32
N GLY A 17 -8.77 23.38 -13.53
CA GLY A 17 -7.48 22.94 -14.06
C GLY A 17 -6.40 22.76 -12.98
N TYR A 18 -5.15 22.79 -13.41
CA TYR A 18 -3.98 22.72 -12.54
C TYR A 18 -3.14 24.00 -12.65
N TRP A 19 -2.55 24.40 -11.54
CA TRP A 19 -1.64 25.55 -11.46
C TRP A 19 -0.33 25.15 -10.79
N SER A 20 0.78 25.74 -11.22
CA SER A 20 2.11 25.55 -10.62
C SER A 20 2.83 26.89 -10.55
N PRO A 21 3.49 27.22 -9.42
CA PRO A 21 4.41 28.34 -9.33
C PRO A 21 5.80 28.04 -9.91
N ASN A 22 6.08 26.77 -10.25
CA ASN A 22 7.39 26.30 -10.69
C ASN A 22 7.69 26.72 -12.14
N ARG A 23 8.98 26.69 -12.51
CA ARG A 23 9.42 27.03 -13.87
C ARG A 23 8.97 25.97 -14.88
N LYS A 24 8.87 26.36 -16.15
CA LYS A 24 8.45 25.44 -17.21
C LYS A 24 9.44 24.28 -17.38
N GLU A 25 10.72 24.59 -17.26
CA GLU A 25 11.83 23.63 -17.41
C GLU A 25 11.74 22.55 -16.33
N GLU A 26 11.52 22.94 -15.06
CA GLU A 26 11.35 22.01 -13.93
C GLU A 26 10.12 21.09 -14.12
N LEU A 27 9.03 21.62 -14.70
CA LEU A 27 7.84 20.82 -15.00
C LEU A 27 8.10 19.81 -16.14
N VAL A 28 8.89 20.19 -17.14
CA VAL A 28 9.26 19.32 -18.28
C VAL A 28 10.20 18.21 -17.82
N GLU A 29 11.23 18.55 -17.04
CA GLU A 29 12.12 17.54 -16.45
C GLU A 29 11.34 16.54 -15.61
N ARG A 30 10.40 17.04 -14.79
CA ARG A 30 9.59 16.17 -13.96
C ARG A 30 8.65 15.28 -14.77
N LEU A 31 8.09 15.81 -15.85
CA LEU A 31 7.25 15.01 -16.74
C LEU A 31 8.07 13.89 -17.40
N ALA A 32 9.27 14.21 -17.88
CA ALA A 32 10.19 13.23 -18.46
C ALA A 32 10.56 12.13 -17.45
N GLU A 33 10.88 12.49 -16.19
CA GLU A 33 11.11 11.50 -15.13
C GLU A 33 9.90 10.57 -14.91
N TYR A 34 8.67 11.11 -14.98
CA TYR A 34 7.46 10.30 -14.87
C TYR A 34 7.24 9.40 -16.09
N GLU A 35 7.51 9.89 -17.30
CA GLU A 35 7.44 9.12 -18.55
C GLU A 35 8.46 7.97 -18.52
N ASP A 36 9.71 8.23 -18.13
CA ASP A 36 10.76 7.22 -17.97
C ASP A 36 10.38 6.15 -16.91
N LEU A 37 9.76 6.57 -15.81
CA LEU A 37 9.25 5.64 -14.78
C LEU A 37 8.08 4.80 -15.28
N GLY A 38 7.23 5.37 -16.13
CA GLY A 38 6.12 4.70 -16.80
C GLY A 38 6.60 3.67 -17.82
N GLU A 39 7.60 4.02 -18.64
CA GLU A 39 8.22 3.13 -19.63
C GLU A 39 8.96 1.95 -18.97
N GLN A 40 9.46 2.13 -17.75
CA GLN A 40 10.02 1.04 -16.93
C GLN A 40 8.97 0.16 -16.25
N GLY A 41 7.67 0.43 -16.41
CA GLY A 41 6.58 -0.31 -15.76
C GLY A 41 6.47 -0.08 -14.24
N LYS A 42 7.07 0.99 -13.71
CA LYS A 42 7.26 1.24 -12.26
C LYS A 42 6.35 2.33 -11.68
N LEU A 43 5.15 2.53 -12.21
CA LEU A 43 4.23 3.55 -11.68
C LEU A 43 3.73 3.28 -10.24
N LEU A 44 3.97 2.07 -9.71
CA LEU A 44 3.74 1.72 -8.31
C LEU A 44 5.06 1.60 -7.57
N LYS A 45 5.30 2.50 -6.60
CA LYS A 45 6.37 2.30 -5.62
C LYS A 45 5.90 1.24 -4.62
N LEU A 46 6.30 0.00 -4.87
CA LEU A 46 6.03 -1.13 -3.98
C LEU A 46 6.87 -0.99 -2.70
N PRO A 47 6.36 -1.44 -1.54
CA PRO A 47 7.08 -1.37 -0.27
C PRO A 47 8.18 -2.44 -0.13
N CYS A 48 8.10 -3.51 -0.93
CA CYS A 48 9.14 -4.55 -1.10
C CYS A 48 9.09 -5.09 -2.54
N ALA A 49 10.04 -5.95 -2.92
CA ALA A 49 10.06 -6.55 -4.25
C ALA A 49 9.03 -7.68 -4.37
N VAL A 50 8.42 -7.83 -5.56
CA VAL A 50 7.56 -8.99 -5.85
C VAL A 50 8.37 -10.27 -5.69
N GLY A 51 7.84 -11.22 -4.92
CA GLY A 51 8.53 -12.46 -4.54
C GLY A 51 9.36 -12.38 -3.24
N ASP A 52 9.45 -11.21 -2.60
CA ASP A 52 9.98 -11.12 -1.24
C ASP A 52 9.09 -11.86 -0.25
N MET A 53 9.67 -12.35 0.84
CA MET A 53 8.90 -13.01 1.89
C MET A 53 8.15 -11.95 2.72
N VAL A 54 6.87 -12.20 2.97
CA VAL A 54 5.99 -11.39 3.81
C VAL A 54 5.19 -12.28 4.75
N TYR A 55 4.62 -11.68 5.79
CA TYR A 55 3.81 -12.35 6.79
C TYR A 55 2.34 -11.95 6.65
N VAL A 56 1.46 -12.91 6.45
CA VAL A 56 0.04 -12.68 6.20
C VAL A 56 -0.80 -13.20 7.36
N LEU A 57 -1.71 -12.36 7.86
CA LEU A 57 -2.76 -12.77 8.78
C LEU A 57 -3.88 -13.44 7.99
N ARG A 58 -4.00 -14.76 8.16
CA ARG A 58 -5.02 -15.58 7.52
C ARG A 58 -6.04 -16.04 8.54
N LEU A 59 -7.32 -16.01 8.16
CA LEU A 59 -8.39 -16.59 8.97
C LEU A 59 -8.47 -18.10 8.72
N ASP A 60 -8.49 -18.89 9.79
CA ASP A 60 -8.79 -20.32 9.69
C ASP A 60 -10.27 -20.50 9.34
N ASN A 61 -10.51 -20.74 8.05
CA ASN A 61 -11.85 -20.97 7.52
C ASN A 61 -12.52 -22.20 8.14
N THR A 62 -11.76 -23.21 8.59
CA THR A 62 -12.33 -24.42 9.18
C THR A 62 -12.93 -24.10 10.54
N ALA A 63 -12.16 -23.43 11.42
CA ALA A 63 -12.64 -22.97 12.71
C ALA A 63 -13.84 -22.01 12.57
N TYR A 64 -13.77 -21.10 11.60
CA TYR A 64 -14.86 -20.17 11.32
C TYR A 64 -16.13 -20.86 10.83
N MET A 65 -16.03 -21.78 9.87
CA MET A 65 -17.21 -22.46 9.32
C MET A 65 -17.84 -23.45 10.28
N MET A 66 -17.03 -24.16 11.08
CA MET A 66 -17.52 -25.21 11.98
C MET A 66 -18.02 -24.65 13.32
N ASN A 67 -17.30 -23.68 13.88
CA ASN A 67 -17.52 -23.22 15.25
C ASN A 67 -17.90 -21.74 15.34
N ASN A 68 -18.03 -21.04 14.20
CA ASN A 68 -18.15 -19.57 14.14
C ASN A 68 -17.04 -18.84 14.91
N GLU A 69 -15.88 -19.49 15.03
CA GLU A 69 -14.75 -19.02 15.80
C GLU A 69 -13.73 -18.36 14.86
N LYS A 70 -13.41 -17.09 15.11
CA LYS A 70 -12.40 -16.38 14.31
C LYS A 70 -11.01 -16.68 14.84
N VAL A 71 -10.36 -17.72 14.32
CA VAL A 71 -8.95 -18.00 14.62
C VAL A 71 -8.09 -17.40 13.51
N TRP A 72 -7.10 -16.58 13.89
CA TRP A 72 -6.15 -15.99 12.95
C TRP A 72 -4.80 -16.64 13.12
N GLU A 73 -4.14 -16.93 12.00
CA GLU A 73 -2.79 -17.46 11.95
C GLU A 73 -1.87 -16.55 11.14
N ILE A 74 -0.59 -16.51 11.49
CA ILE A 74 0.45 -15.84 10.71
C ILE A 74 1.06 -16.89 9.78
N VAL A 75 0.99 -16.64 8.48
CA VAL A 75 1.63 -17.49 7.47
C VAL A 75 2.69 -16.72 6.71
N GLU A 76 3.78 -17.39 6.36
CA GLU A 76 4.77 -16.86 5.43
C GLU A 76 4.25 -17.02 4.00
N ASP A 77 4.32 -15.94 3.23
CA ASP A 77 3.90 -15.92 1.83
C ASP A 77 4.87 -15.10 0.98
N LYS A 78 4.70 -15.16 -0.34
CA LYS A 78 5.43 -14.34 -1.31
C LYS A 78 4.65 -13.07 -1.59
N PHE A 79 5.34 -11.93 -1.57
CA PHE A 79 4.73 -10.66 -1.91
C PHE A 79 4.32 -10.67 -3.38
N GLU A 80 3.09 -10.27 -3.64
CA GLU A 80 2.47 -10.25 -4.96
C GLU A 80 1.75 -8.91 -5.09
N ILE A 81 1.52 -8.45 -6.31
CA ILE A 81 0.98 -7.10 -6.55
C ILE A 81 -0.39 -6.90 -5.87
N PHE A 82 -1.21 -7.94 -5.78
CA PHE A 82 -2.52 -7.88 -5.12
C PHE A 82 -2.42 -7.74 -3.58
N HIS A 83 -1.26 -8.00 -2.97
CA HIS A 83 -1.04 -7.76 -1.55
C HIS A 83 -0.86 -6.28 -1.21
N PHE A 84 -0.58 -5.41 -2.20
CA PHE A 84 -0.20 -4.01 -1.99
C PHE A 84 -1.20 -3.22 -1.13
N ASP A 85 -2.51 -3.34 -1.40
CA ASP A 85 -3.55 -2.62 -0.67
C ASP A 85 -3.81 -3.17 0.75
N SER A 86 -3.26 -4.34 1.04
CA SER A 86 -3.42 -5.08 2.30
C SER A 86 -2.22 -4.93 3.24
N ILE A 87 -1.16 -4.24 2.80
CA ILE A 87 0.02 -3.99 3.62
C ILE A 87 -0.31 -3.12 4.83
N GLY A 88 0.22 -3.51 5.99
CA GLY A 88 -0.04 -2.91 7.29
C GLY A 88 -1.44 -3.21 7.87
N LYS A 89 -2.28 -3.97 7.15
CA LYS A 89 -3.61 -4.39 7.62
C LYS A 89 -3.62 -5.90 7.91
N THR A 90 -3.33 -6.68 6.89
CA THR A 90 -3.30 -8.15 6.95
C THR A 90 -2.02 -8.73 6.35
N VAL A 91 -1.18 -7.91 5.72
CA VAL A 91 0.14 -8.29 5.19
C VAL A 91 1.21 -7.42 5.82
N PHE A 92 2.30 -8.01 6.31
CA PHE A 92 3.35 -7.34 7.05
C PHE A 92 4.73 -7.73 6.50
N LEU A 93 5.69 -6.81 6.58
CA LEU A 93 7.03 -7.04 6.04
C LEU A 93 7.92 -7.78 7.03
N THR A 94 7.59 -7.73 8.32
CA THR A 94 8.30 -8.47 9.38
C THR A 94 7.33 -9.30 10.21
N LYS A 95 7.88 -10.33 10.86
CA LYS A 95 7.09 -11.22 11.72
C LYS A 95 6.60 -10.49 12.96
N GLU A 96 7.44 -9.64 13.52
CA GLU A 96 7.16 -8.85 14.72
C GLU A 96 5.96 -7.89 14.50
N GLU A 97 5.87 -7.29 13.30
CA GLU A 97 4.71 -6.47 12.92
C GLU A 97 3.43 -7.29 12.84
N ALA A 98 3.49 -8.49 12.26
CA ALA A 98 2.33 -9.38 12.17
C ALA A 98 1.88 -9.87 13.56
N GLU A 99 2.82 -10.24 14.44
CA GLU A 99 2.53 -10.65 15.82
C GLU A 99 1.90 -9.51 16.64
N ALA A 100 2.42 -8.29 16.51
CA ALA A 100 1.83 -7.12 17.16
C ALA A 100 0.40 -6.86 16.68
N ALA A 101 0.16 -6.95 15.36
CA ALA A 101 -1.17 -6.77 14.78
C ALA A 101 -2.16 -7.88 15.22
N LEU A 102 -1.70 -9.12 15.28
CA LEU A 102 -2.50 -10.26 15.77
C LEU A 102 -2.91 -10.04 17.24
N LYS A 103 -1.97 -9.61 18.09
CA LYS A 103 -2.24 -9.35 19.50
C LYS A 103 -3.27 -8.23 19.71
N GLU A 104 -3.21 -7.17 18.91
CA GLU A 104 -4.22 -6.09 18.96
C GLU A 104 -5.60 -6.58 18.49
N LEU A 105 -5.67 -7.43 17.48
CA LEU A 105 -6.91 -8.07 17.02
C LEU A 105 -7.55 -8.95 18.10
N GLU A 106 -6.74 -9.70 18.84
CA GLU A 106 -7.22 -10.53 19.97
C GLU A 106 -7.71 -9.69 21.14
N ARG A 107 -7.02 -8.59 21.45
CA ARG A 107 -7.41 -7.65 22.51
C ARG A 107 -8.74 -6.95 22.20
N GLY A 108 -9.04 -6.71 20.92
CA GLY A 108 -10.29 -6.10 20.46
C GLY A 108 -11.52 -7.02 20.50
N LYS A 109 -11.39 -8.31 20.82
CA LYS A 109 -12.54 -9.25 20.96
C LYS A 109 -13.25 -9.17 22.33
N GLY A 110 -12.89 -8.19 23.17
CA GLY A 110 -13.37 -8.05 24.55
C GLY A 110 -14.48 -7.02 24.78
N GLU A 111 -15.21 -6.58 23.75
CA GLU A 111 -16.38 -5.69 23.87
C GLU A 111 -17.68 -6.39 23.49
#